data_AF-A0A954FJK2-F1
#
_entry.id   AF-A0A954FJK2-F1
#
_cell.length_a   1.000
_cell.length_b   1.000
_cell.length_c   1.000
_cell.angle_alpha   90.00
_cell.angle_beta   90.00
_cell.angle_gamma   90.00
#
_symmetry.space_group_name_H-M   'P 1'
#
loop_
_entity.id
_entity.type
_entity.pdbx_description
1 polymer ?
#
loop_
_entity_poly.entity_id
_entity_poly.type
_entity_poly.pdbx_seq_one_letter_code
_entity_poly.pdbx_strand_id
1 'polypeptide(L)'
;MTHSVANEIILNDDKFWIVSRQELFGPFDYQWSGDLYGIEFTYQGQKFGEICSEDEFYADLKPFGLPISVARIAAIIAGTIVISIRSGTSTDERVTHLISLLQQFDLGRFSIRESTPRGR
;
A
#
# COMPACT_ATOMS: atom_id res chain seq x y z
N MET A 1 -24.22 -5.16 -20.62
CA MET A 1 -23.09 -4.24 -20.38
C MET A 1 -22.51 -4.60 -19.02
N THR A 2 -21.36 -5.28 -18.98
CA THR A 2 -20.67 -5.59 -17.72
C THR A 2 -20.15 -4.28 -17.14
N HIS A 3 -20.78 -3.79 -16.08
CA HIS A 3 -20.21 -2.69 -15.30
C HIS A 3 -18.83 -3.14 -14.82
N SER A 4 -17.77 -2.53 -15.37
CA SER A 4 -16.40 -2.76 -14.92
C SER A 4 -16.36 -2.38 -13.44
N VAL A 5 -16.20 -3.37 -12.58
CA VAL A 5 -16.06 -3.14 -11.14
C VAL A 5 -14.72 -2.48 -10.93
N ALA A 6 -14.72 -1.22 -10.51
CA ALA A 6 -13.49 -0.48 -10.27
C ALA A 6 -12.62 -1.23 -9.24
N ASN A 7 -11.45 -1.69 -9.69
CA ASN A 7 -10.37 -2.17 -8.83
C ASN A 7 -9.25 -1.17 -8.96
N GLU A 8 -8.98 -0.43 -7.90
CA GLU A 8 -8.09 0.73 -7.93
C GLU A 8 -7.20 0.76 -6.70
N ILE A 9 -5.96 1.22 -6.88
CA ILE A 9 -5.04 1.60 -5.82
C ILE A 9 -4.88 3.11 -5.91
N ILE A 10 -5.18 3.79 -4.81
CA ILE A 10 -5.08 5.25 -4.71
C ILE A 10 -3.89 5.55 -3.81
N LEU A 11 -2.84 6.16 -4.35
CA LEU A 11 -1.63 6.51 -3.62
C LEU A 11 -1.64 7.98 -3.19
N ASN A 12 -1.11 8.24 -2.00
CA ASN A 12 -0.84 9.57 -1.45
C ASN A 12 0.52 9.50 -0.71
N ASP A 13 1.07 10.66 -0.35
CA ASP A 13 2.43 10.84 0.17
C ASP A 13 2.75 9.96 1.37
N ASP A 14 1.76 9.71 2.24
CA ASP A 14 1.88 9.01 3.53
C ASP A 14 0.78 7.97 3.74
N LYS A 15 -0.06 7.72 2.73
CA LYS A 15 -1.19 6.80 2.83
C LYS A 15 -1.63 6.25 1.49
N PHE A 16 -2.36 5.14 1.53
CA PHE A 16 -2.98 4.57 0.36
C PHE A 16 -4.35 3.98 0.65
N TRP A 17 -5.13 3.78 -0.41
CA TRP A 17 -6.40 3.07 -0.37
C TRP A 17 -6.47 2.02 -1.48
N ILE A 18 -7.30 1.02 -1.26
CA ILE A 18 -7.59 -0.03 -2.23
C ILE A 18 -9.09 -0.03 -2.45
N VAL A 19 -9.54 0.19 -3.67
CA VAL A 19 -10.93 -0.04 -4.08
C VAL A 19 -11.01 -1.45 -4.63
N SER A 20 -11.88 -2.30 -4.07
CA SER A 20 -12.17 -3.61 -4.65
C SER A 20 -13.63 -3.94 -4.45
N ARG A 21 -14.28 -4.49 -5.50
CA ARG A 21 -15.70 -4.87 -5.43
C ARG A 21 -16.63 -3.74 -4.98
N GLN A 22 -16.34 -2.51 -5.42
CA GLN A 22 -17.06 -1.27 -5.05
C GLN A 22 -16.91 -0.84 -3.58
N GLU A 23 -16.03 -1.48 -2.83
CA GLU A 23 -15.72 -1.14 -1.45
C GLU A 23 -14.35 -0.45 -1.39
N LEU A 24 -14.26 0.61 -0.56
CA LEU A 24 -13.03 1.37 -0.32
C LEU A 24 -12.39 0.89 0.97
N PHE A 25 -11.19 0.33 0.88
CA PHE A 25 -10.37 -0.07 2.02
C PHE A 25 -9.27 0.97 2.23
N GLY A 26 -9.32 1.68 3.34
CA GLY A 26 -8.28 2.61 3.75
C GLY A 26 -8.83 3.72 4.67
N PRO A 27 -7.98 4.69 5.05
CA PRO A 27 -6.57 4.77 4.69
C PRO A 27 -5.74 3.64 5.34
N PHE A 28 -4.75 3.17 4.59
CA PHE A 28 -3.58 2.51 5.15
C PHE A 28 -2.50 3.58 5.25
N ASP A 29 -2.22 4.01 6.47
CA ASP A 29 -1.27 5.09 6.75
C ASP A 29 0.13 4.50 7.01
N TYR A 30 1.16 5.26 6.66
CA TYR A 30 2.53 4.93 7.01
C TYR A 30 3.31 6.19 7.40
N GLN A 31 4.15 6.07 8.41
CA GLN A 31 4.91 7.20 8.95
C GLN A 31 6.26 6.75 9.48
N TRP A 32 7.22 7.67 9.52
CA TRP A 32 8.47 7.44 10.22
C TRP A 32 8.19 7.36 11.73
N SER A 33 8.66 6.28 12.36
CA SER A 33 8.61 6.08 13.79
C SER A 33 10.01 6.25 14.36
N GLY A 34 10.18 7.32 15.15
CA GLY A 34 11.45 7.61 15.83
C GLY A 34 11.82 6.54 16.86
N ASP A 35 10.83 5.92 17.49
CA ASP A 35 11.04 4.89 18.51
C ASP A 35 11.51 3.56 17.92
N LEU A 36 11.15 3.27 16.66
CA LEU A 36 11.51 2.04 15.95
C LEU A 36 12.73 2.21 15.05
N TYR A 37 13.24 3.44 14.90
CA TYR A 37 14.21 3.79 13.86
C TYR A 37 13.79 3.30 12.46
N GLY A 38 12.50 3.40 12.14
CA GLY A 38 11.95 2.80 10.94
C GLY A 38 10.57 3.33 10.57
N ILE A 39 9.79 2.55 9.82
CA ILE A 39 8.45 2.94 9.35
C ILE A 39 7.41 2.10 10.07
N GLU A 40 6.37 2.76 10.54
CA GLU A 40 5.19 2.11 11.08
C GLU A 40 4.04 2.22 10.08
N PHE A 41 3.29 1.13 9.92
CA PHE A 41 2.10 1.03 9.09
C PHE A 41 0.87 0.80 9.93
N THR A 42 -0.18 1.58 9.69
CA THR A 42 -1.45 1.49 10.43
C THR A 42 -2.65 1.41 9.51
N TYR A 43 -3.69 0.74 9.97
CA TYR A 43 -4.98 0.63 9.30
C TYR A 43 -6.07 0.73 10.37
N GLN A 44 -7.05 1.62 10.15
CA GLN A 44 -8.08 1.94 11.15
C GLN A 44 -7.50 2.34 12.53
N GLY A 45 -6.37 3.06 12.52
CA GLY A 45 -5.68 3.51 13.74
C GLY A 45 -4.96 2.39 14.50
N GLN A 46 -4.91 1.17 13.98
CA GLN A 46 -4.19 0.06 14.59
C GLN A 46 -2.98 -0.31 13.74
N LYS A 47 -1.86 -0.57 14.40
CA LYS A 47 -0.63 -1.01 13.76
C LYS A 47 -0.84 -2.38 13.12
N PHE A 48 -0.50 -2.48 11.83
CA PHE A 48 -0.50 -3.75 11.12
C PHE A 48 0.88 -4.14 10.64
N GLY A 49 1.84 -3.21 10.61
CA GLY A 49 3.20 -3.54 10.20
C GLY A 49 4.23 -2.52 10.63
N GLU A 50 5.48 -2.94 10.57
CA GLU A 50 6.63 -2.12 10.88
C GLU A 50 7.90 -2.61 10.20
N ILE A 51 8.84 -1.68 10.06
CA ILE A 51 10.22 -1.96 9.70
C ILE A 51 11.06 -1.63 10.92
N CYS A 52 11.76 -2.62 11.45
CA CYS A 52 12.63 -2.44 12.62
C CYS A 52 14.11 -2.35 12.23
N SER A 53 14.48 -2.81 11.03
CA SER A 53 15.85 -2.81 10.54
C SER A 53 15.91 -2.89 9.01
N GLU A 54 17.13 -2.97 8.45
CA GLU A 54 17.35 -3.18 7.02
C GLU A 54 16.84 -4.55 6.52
N ASP A 55 16.66 -5.54 7.40
CA ASP A 55 16.31 -6.90 7.00
C ASP A 55 14.96 -7.36 7.55
N GLU A 56 14.35 -6.60 8.48
CA GLU A 56 13.15 -7.02 9.19
C GLU A 56 11.93 -6.16 8.82
N PHE A 57 10.98 -6.80 8.14
CA PHE A 57 9.63 -6.26 7.92
C PHE A 57 8.61 -7.20 8.52
N TYR A 58 7.83 -6.69 9.47
CA TYR A 58 6.74 -7.41 10.11
C TYR A 58 5.41 -6.83 9.61
N ALA A 59 4.48 -7.70 9.19
CA ALA A 59 3.13 -7.29 8.86
C ALA A 59 2.11 -8.39 9.18
N ASP A 60 1.04 -8.03 9.89
CA ASP A 60 -0.12 -8.87 10.12
C ASP A 60 -1.42 -8.12 9.82
N LEU A 61 -2.04 -8.50 8.71
CA LEU A 61 -3.34 -7.98 8.29
C LEU A 61 -4.51 -8.90 8.67
N LYS A 62 -4.25 -10.06 9.26
CA LYS A 62 -5.31 -11.03 9.62
C LYS A 62 -6.35 -10.45 10.58
N PRO A 63 -6.00 -9.63 11.60
CA PRO A 63 -6.98 -9.13 12.56
C PRO A 63 -8.10 -8.27 11.93
N PHE A 64 -7.86 -7.69 10.75
CA PHE A 64 -8.78 -6.76 10.10
C PHE A 64 -9.84 -7.45 9.22
N GLY A 65 -9.78 -8.77 9.06
CA GLY A 65 -10.78 -9.52 8.28
C GLY A 65 -10.87 -9.10 6.80
N LEU A 66 -9.79 -8.54 6.25
CA LEU A 66 -9.77 -8.02 4.89
C LEU A 66 -9.92 -9.13 3.85
N PRO A 67 -10.54 -8.86 2.69
CA PRO A 67 -10.49 -9.76 1.55
C PRO A 67 -9.02 -10.08 1.20
N ILE A 68 -8.72 -11.35 0.89
CA ILE A 68 -7.33 -11.79 0.66
C ILE A 68 -6.60 -10.98 -0.42
N SER A 69 -7.32 -10.51 -1.45
CA SER A 69 -6.75 -9.64 -2.48
C SER A 69 -6.34 -8.28 -1.92
N VAL A 70 -7.15 -7.69 -1.04
CA VAL A 70 -6.85 -6.41 -0.39
C VAL A 70 -5.65 -6.57 0.52
N ALA A 71 -5.63 -7.62 1.35
CA ALA A 71 -4.50 -7.89 2.24
C ALA A 71 -3.19 -8.10 1.46
N ARG A 72 -3.22 -8.85 0.35
CA ARG A 72 -2.06 -9.04 -0.52
C ARG A 72 -1.57 -7.74 -1.14
N ILE A 73 -2.48 -6.92 -1.67
CA ILE A 73 -2.12 -5.62 -2.25
C ILE A 73 -1.51 -4.70 -1.19
N ALA A 74 -2.11 -4.63 0.00
CA ALA A 74 -1.59 -3.81 1.10
C ALA A 74 -0.17 -4.25 1.50
N ALA A 75 0.08 -5.56 1.60
CA ALA A 75 1.41 -6.09 1.88
C ALA A 75 2.43 -5.77 0.77
N ILE A 76 2.03 -5.89 -0.51
CA ILE A 76 2.88 -5.54 -1.66
C ILE A 76 3.22 -4.04 -1.64
N ILE A 77 2.23 -3.17 -1.41
CA ILE A 77 2.45 -1.72 -1.35
C ILE A 77 3.38 -1.38 -0.19
N ALA A 78 3.14 -1.94 1.00
CA ALA A 78 4.01 -1.72 2.17
C ALA A 78 5.46 -2.12 1.87
N GLY A 79 5.69 -3.32 1.31
CA GLY A 79 7.01 -3.76 0.88
C GLY A 79 7.65 -2.87 -0.20
N THR A 80 6.85 -2.39 -1.15
CA THR A 80 7.32 -1.46 -2.20
C THR A 80 7.76 -0.13 -1.59
N ILE A 81 6.99 0.43 -0.64
CA ILE A 81 7.33 1.66 0.08
C ILE A 81 8.67 1.50 0.82
N VAL A 82 8.86 0.38 1.51
CA VAL A 82 10.10 0.05 2.22
C VAL A 82 11.30 0.11 1.27
N ILE A 83 11.22 -0.64 0.16
CA ILE A 83 12.31 -0.75 -0.80
C ILE A 83 12.60 0.60 -1.44
N SER A 84 11.57 1.33 -1.85
CA SER A 84 11.70 2.63 -2.49
C SER A 84 12.36 3.69 -1.60
N ILE A 85 11.99 3.75 -0.32
CA ILE A 85 12.59 4.68 0.64
C ILE A 85 14.08 4.35 0.84
N ARG A 86 14.42 3.07 0.95
CA ARG A 86 15.82 2.63 1.11
C ARG A 86 16.67 2.93 -0.13
N SER A 87 16.12 2.70 -1.32
CA SER A 87 16.83 2.91 -2.58
C SER A 87 16.81 4.38 -3.04
N GLY A 88 16.11 5.27 -2.34
CA GLY A 88 15.97 6.68 -2.73
C GLY A 88 15.28 6.84 -4.08
N THR A 89 14.41 5.90 -4.46
CA THR A 89 13.75 5.92 -5.78
C THR A 89 12.69 7.00 -5.85
N SER A 90 12.52 7.57 -7.05
CA SER A 90 11.43 8.48 -7.35
C SER A 90 10.05 7.82 -7.25
N THR A 91 8.99 8.64 -7.17
CA THR A 91 7.61 8.15 -7.19
C THR A 91 7.31 7.35 -8.46
N ASP A 92 7.78 7.79 -9.63
CA ASP A 92 7.55 7.11 -10.90
C ASP A 92 8.18 5.70 -10.93
N GLU A 93 9.41 5.57 -10.41
CA GLU A 93 10.09 4.28 -10.28
C GLU A 93 9.36 3.35 -9.32
N ARG A 94 8.89 3.88 -8.17
CA ARG A 94 8.09 3.14 -7.20
C ARG A 94 6.79 2.63 -7.83
N VAL A 95 6.08 3.48 -8.57
CA VAL A 95 4.83 3.10 -9.27
C VAL A 95 5.11 2.04 -10.32
N THR A 96 6.18 2.19 -11.11
CA THR A 96 6.58 1.21 -12.12
C THR A 96 6.90 -0.16 -11.50
N HIS A 97 7.62 -0.14 -10.37
CA HIS A 97 7.93 -1.36 -9.63
C HIS A 97 6.66 -2.02 -9.07
N LEU A 98 5.76 -1.23 -8.48
CA LEU A 98 4.48 -1.71 -7.97
C LEU A 98 3.62 -2.35 -9.08
N ILE A 99 3.53 -1.73 -10.27
CA ILE A 99 2.81 -2.32 -11.42
C ILE A 99 3.40 -3.70 -11.76
N SER A 100 4.73 -3.81 -11.80
CA SER A 100 5.42 -5.07 -12.11
C SER A 100 5.10 -6.16 -11.08
N LEU A 101 5.12 -5.82 -9.78
CA LEU A 101 4.76 -6.75 -8.71
C LEU A 101 3.29 -7.17 -8.81
N LEU A 102 2.36 -6.24 -9.07
CA LEU A 102 0.95 -6.57 -9.24
C LEU A 102 0.73 -7.54 -10.40
N GLN A 103 1.44 -7.37 -11.52
CA GLN A 103 1.39 -8.31 -12.63
C GLN A 103 1.95 -9.69 -12.23
N GLN A 104 3.11 -9.73 -11.57
CA GLN A 104 3.74 -10.96 -11.11
C GLN A 104 2.85 -11.80 -10.17
N PHE A 105 2.01 -11.15 -9.36
CA PHE A 105 1.14 -11.81 -8.39
C PHE A 105 -0.33 -11.96 -8.85
N ASP A 106 -0.61 -11.87 -10.16
CA ASP A 106 -1.97 -11.98 -10.73
C ASP A 106 -2.97 -10.94 -10.20
N LEU A 107 -2.47 -9.75 -9.88
CA LEU A 107 -3.20 -8.59 -9.37
C LEU A 107 -3.20 -7.42 -10.37
N GLY A 108 -2.73 -7.62 -11.60
CA GLY A 108 -2.66 -6.59 -12.66
C GLY A 108 -4.00 -6.00 -13.11
N ARG A 109 -5.13 -6.49 -12.57
CA ARG A 109 -6.47 -5.90 -12.77
C ARG A 109 -6.72 -4.62 -11.95
N PHE A 110 -5.84 -4.29 -11.00
CA PHE A 110 -5.93 -3.07 -10.22
C PHE A 110 -5.18 -1.94 -10.94
N SER A 111 -5.89 -0.87 -11.29
CA SER A 111 -5.25 0.35 -11.79
C SER A 111 -4.65 1.14 -10.63
N ILE A 112 -3.56 1.86 -10.88
CA ILE A 112 -2.95 2.76 -9.90
C ILE A 112 -3.25 4.19 -10.32
N ARG A 113 -3.64 5.03 -9.37
CA ARG A 113 -3.63 6.48 -9.55
C ARG A 113 -3.13 7.19 -8.30
N GLU A 114 -2.66 8.40 -8.50
CA GLU A 114 -2.34 9.31 -7.41
C GLU A 114 -3.60 10.08 -6.97
N SER A 115 -3.71 10.27 -5.66
CA SER A 115 -4.64 11.19 -5.05
C SER A 115 -4.20 12.61 -5.40
N THR A 116 -5.02 13.36 -6.13
CA THR A 116 -4.76 14.79 -6.36
C THR A 116 -4.63 15.48 -4.99
N PRO A 117 -3.57 16.27 -4.74
CA PRO A 117 -3.50 17.08 -3.53
C PRO A 117 -4.75 17.95 -3.49
N ARG A 118 -5.54 17.88 -2.41
CA ARG A 118 -6.53 18.93 -2.17
C ARG A 118 -5.71 20.21 -1.98
N GLY A 119 -5.81 21.13 -2.94
CA GLY A 119 -5.23 22.46 -2.83
C GLY A 119 -5.58 23.03 -1.46
N ARG A 120 -4.55 23.55 -0.77
CA ARG A 120 -4.73 24.33 0.44
C ARG A 120 -5.55 25.57 0.16
#